data_AF-A0AAD7AEX0-F1
#
_entry.id   AF-A0AAD7AEX0-F1
#
_cell.length_a   1.000
_cell.length_b   1.000
_cell.length_c   1.000
_cell.angle_alpha   90.00
_cell.angle_beta   90.00
_cell.angle_gamma   90.00
#
_symmetry.space_group_name_H-M   'P 1'
#
loop_
_entity.id
_entity.type
_entity.pdbx_description
1 polymer ?
#
loop_
_entity_poly.entity_id
_entity_poly.type
_entity_poly.pdbx_seq_one_letter_code
_entity_poly.pdbx_strand_id
1 'polypeptide(L)'
;MSTLAADRACLADFDAQILDLERSLSALRSQRQLVFDRLSAYTYPVLTLPNEITTEIFIHFLPNYPSGPPLTGPESPTLLAQICREWRDLALATPALWRAIALSDSPIPFEHQVHLCNLWLRRSQCSPLSLDLYGYHASHPLHMTELVSALVSHRQHWERLIVNDFLLSHLLVMDGPMPLLRTLEVYTDDLDIQVSFLEAPLLRTVVLWGAATETVALPWAQLTSLTLSHVSSQSCALILRQTSNLVRCMLEFRERPKAVDLLDVTLPYLHSLTLDGPDTEEYLETFIVPALCNLRILNSYLELEYIPTLAAFVAKSGCKLQNLRITYADSAFEHYFRKAFPSTTVSFE
;
A
#
# COMPACT_ATOMS: atom_id res chain seq x y z
N MET A 1 -67.05 6.43 53.44
CA MET A 1 -66.53 5.13 53.94
C MET A 1 -66.23 4.11 52.82
N SER A 2 -66.87 4.19 51.65
CA SER A 2 -66.61 3.26 50.51
C SER A 2 -65.21 3.37 49.87
N THR A 3 -64.64 4.58 49.78
CA THR A 3 -63.34 4.85 49.12
C THR A 3 -62.12 4.32 49.89
N LEU A 4 -62.10 4.47 51.22
CA LEU A 4 -60.98 3.99 52.07
C LEU A 4 -60.81 2.47 52.09
N ALA A 5 -61.90 1.72 51.89
CA ALA A 5 -61.84 0.26 51.80
C ALA A 5 -61.28 -0.20 50.45
N ALA A 6 -61.63 0.50 49.37
CA ALA A 6 -61.09 0.26 48.03
C ALA A 6 -59.58 0.57 47.98
N ASP A 7 -59.14 1.68 48.58
CA ASP A 7 -57.71 2.04 48.64
C ASP A 7 -56.89 1.00 49.43
N ARG A 8 -57.43 0.45 50.52
CA ARG A 8 -56.77 -0.63 51.30
C ARG A 8 -56.65 -1.93 50.51
N ALA A 9 -57.68 -2.29 49.74
CA ALA A 9 -57.64 -3.46 48.87
C ALA A 9 -56.62 -3.27 47.74
N CYS A 10 -56.54 -2.07 47.17
CA CYS A 10 -55.58 -1.72 46.14
C CYS A 10 -54.13 -1.72 46.66
N LEU A 11 -53.89 -1.21 47.87
CA LEU A 11 -52.58 -1.31 48.52
C LEU A 11 -52.16 -2.77 48.77
N ALA A 12 -53.08 -3.61 49.27
CA ALA A 12 -52.78 -5.03 49.47
C ALA A 12 -52.46 -5.76 48.15
N ASP A 13 -53.13 -5.38 47.06
CA ASP A 13 -52.83 -5.90 45.72
C ASP A 13 -51.45 -5.43 45.24
N PHE A 14 -51.09 -4.15 45.42
CA PHE A 14 -49.76 -3.66 45.09
C PHE A 14 -48.67 -4.31 45.94
N ASP A 15 -48.87 -4.51 47.23
CA ASP A 15 -47.92 -5.21 48.11
C ASP A 15 -47.71 -6.67 47.64
N ALA A 16 -48.80 -7.34 47.23
CA ALA A 16 -48.71 -8.69 46.66
C ALA A 16 -47.93 -8.71 45.34
N GLN A 17 -48.15 -7.72 44.46
CA GLN A 17 -47.39 -7.56 43.21
C GLN A 17 -45.91 -7.25 43.46
N ILE A 18 -45.58 -6.39 44.42
CA ILE A 18 -44.20 -6.08 44.82
C ILE A 18 -43.51 -7.35 45.30
N LEU A 19 -44.14 -8.11 46.20
CA LEU A 19 -43.61 -9.37 46.72
C LEU A 19 -43.39 -10.42 45.61
N ASP A 20 -44.24 -10.45 44.59
CA ASP A 20 -44.08 -11.35 43.45
C ASP A 20 -42.94 -10.93 42.52
N LEU A 21 -42.81 -9.62 42.26
CA LEU A 21 -41.71 -9.06 41.49
C LEU A 21 -40.37 -9.23 42.19
N GLU A 22 -40.30 -9.05 43.52
CA GLU A 22 -39.09 -9.30 44.31
C GLU A 22 -38.66 -10.76 44.25
N ARG A 23 -39.61 -11.69 44.35
CA ARG A 23 -39.36 -13.13 44.16
C ARG A 23 -38.82 -13.42 42.77
N SER A 24 -39.47 -12.89 41.73
CA SER A 24 -39.03 -13.05 40.34
C SER A 24 -37.63 -12.48 40.10
N LEU A 25 -37.33 -11.31 40.66
CA LEU A 25 -36.01 -10.66 40.56
C LEU A 25 -34.92 -11.45 41.30
N SER A 26 -35.23 -12.02 42.47
CA SER A 26 -34.30 -12.89 43.20
C SER A 26 -33.98 -14.18 42.44
N ALA A 27 -34.99 -14.78 41.79
CA ALA A 27 -34.84 -15.97 40.97
C ALA A 27 -33.97 -15.68 39.74
N LEU A 28 -34.23 -14.58 39.02
CA LEU A 28 -33.43 -14.15 37.88
C LEU A 28 -31.98 -13.82 38.27
N ARG A 29 -31.75 -13.19 39.44
CA ARG A 29 -30.39 -12.94 39.95
C ARG A 29 -29.65 -14.25 40.23
N SER A 30 -30.33 -15.23 40.82
CA SER A 30 -29.75 -16.55 41.10
C SER A 30 -29.42 -17.29 39.80
N GLN A 31 -30.33 -17.27 38.83
CA GLN A 31 -30.11 -17.88 37.51
C GLN A 31 -28.97 -17.18 36.76
N ARG A 32 -28.87 -15.86 36.82
CA ARG A 32 -27.73 -15.08 36.28
C ARG A 32 -26.42 -15.53 36.92
N GLN A 33 -26.39 -15.72 38.24
CA GLN A 33 -25.18 -16.16 38.94
C GLN A 33 -24.74 -17.56 38.48
N LEU A 34 -25.67 -18.52 38.38
CA LEU A 34 -25.35 -19.86 37.87
C LEU A 34 -24.77 -19.85 36.45
N VAL A 35 -25.31 -19.01 35.57
CA VAL A 35 -24.78 -18.84 34.21
C VAL A 35 -23.39 -18.20 34.24
N PHE A 36 -23.19 -17.19 35.09
CA PHE A 36 -21.89 -16.54 35.28
C PHE A 36 -20.84 -17.54 35.78
N ASP A 37 -21.15 -18.34 36.80
CA ASP A 37 -20.24 -19.33 37.37
C ASP A 37 -19.83 -20.36 36.31
N ARG A 38 -20.81 -20.86 35.52
CA ARG A 38 -20.54 -21.79 34.41
C ARG A 38 -19.65 -21.18 33.34
N LEU A 39 -19.86 -19.91 32.97
CA LEU A 39 -19.03 -19.23 31.98
C LEU A 39 -17.62 -18.92 32.52
N SER A 40 -17.50 -18.57 33.80
CA SER A 40 -16.22 -18.29 34.45
C SER A 40 -15.32 -19.52 34.59
N ALA A 41 -15.91 -20.72 34.59
CA ALA A 41 -15.17 -21.98 34.56
C ALA A 41 -14.46 -22.23 33.21
N TYR A 42 -14.88 -21.55 32.13
CA TYR A 42 -14.16 -21.56 30.86
C TYR A 42 -13.09 -20.48 30.88
N THR A 43 -11.83 -20.91 30.86
CA THR A 43 -10.71 -20.02 30.58
C THR A 43 -10.76 -19.66 29.09
N TYR A 44 -11.01 -18.40 28.77
CA TYR A 44 -10.85 -17.90 27.41
C TYR A 44 -9.35 -17.63 27.21
N PRO A 45 -8.59 -18.48 26.51
CA PRO A 45 -7.13 -18.43 26.53
C PRO A 45 -6.60 -17.08 26.03
N VAL A 46 -7.31 -16.45 25.09
CA VAL A 46 -6.95 -15.15 24.53
C VAL A 46 -7.13 -13.97 25.49
N LEU A 47 -7.93 -14.12 26.56
CA LEU A 47 -8.05 -13.10 27.63
C LEU A 47 -7.01 -13.33 28.76
N THR A 48 -6.26 -14.43 28.70
CA THR A 48 -5.19 -14.75 29.65
C THR A 48 -3.80 -14.50 29.08
N LEU A 49 -3.69 -14.17 27.80
CA LEU A 49 -2.44 -13.81 27.17
C LEU A 49 -2.00 -12.41 27.64
N PRO A 50 -0.69 -12.19 27.83
CA PRO A 50 -0.16 -10.83 28.01
C PRO A 50 -0.57 -9.92 26.85
N ASN A 51 -0.78 -8.64 27.15
CA ASN A 51 -1.20 -7.65 26.16
C ASN A 51 -0.27 -7.60 24.94
N GLU A 52 1.04 -7.77 25.17
CA GLU A 52 2.06 -7.78 24.12
C GLU A 52 1.83 -8.92 23.13
N ILE A 53 1.54 -10.12 23.63
CA ILE A 53 1.30 -11.30 22.79
C ILE A 53 -0.02 -11.14 22.01
N THR A 54 -1.05 -10.62 22.67
CA THR A 54 -2.34 -10.36 22.02
C THR A 54 -2.21 -9.30 20.93
N THR A 55 -1.43 -8.24 21.16
CA THR A 55 -1.12 -7.22 20.16
C THR A 55 -0.34 -7.79 18.97
N GLU A 56 0.65 -8.65 19.19
CA GLU A 56 1.36 -9.33 18.09
C GLU A 56 0.41 -10.22 17.27
N ILE A 57 -0.49 -10.96 17.94
CA ILE A 57 -1.54 -11.72 17.25
C ILE A 57 -2.42 -10.79 16.40
N PHE A 58 -2.80 -9.62 16.92
CA PHE A 58 -3.58 -8.64 16.17
C PHE A 58 -2.84 -8.11 14.94
N ILE A 59 -1.54 -7.87 15.04
CA ILE A 59 -0.72 -7.43 13.91
C ILE A 59 -0.66 -8.52 12.84
N HIS A 60 -0.47 -9.78 13.24
CA HIS A 60 -0.45 -10.93 12.33
C HIS A 60 -1.82 -11.30 11.75
N PHE A 61 -2.90 -10.81 12.34
CA PHE A 61 -4.25 -10.95 11.79
C PHE A 61 -4.50 -10.01 10.60
N LEU A 62 -3.74 -8.91 10.48
CA LEU A 62 -3.85 -7.97 9.36
C LEU A 62 -2.97 -8.43 8.18
N PRO A 63 -3.23 -7.96 6.96
CA PRO A 63 -2.29 -8.11 5.86
C PRO A 63 -0.93 -7.51 6.22
N ASN A 64 0.12 -8.09 5.66
CA ASN A 64 1.48 -7.61 5.92
C ASN A 64 1.64 -6.15 5.49
N TYR A 65 2.07 -5.30 6.43
CA TYR A 65 2.47 -3.93 6.16
C TYR A 65 3.55 -3.90 5.06
N PRO A 66 3.49 -2.98 4.07
CA PRO A 66 2.66 -1.77 3.99
C PRO A 66 1.30 -1.92 3.29
N SER A 67 0.84 -3.14 2.99
CA SER A 67 -0.48 -3.35 2.39
C SER A 67 -1.59 -2.91 3.35
N GLY A 68 -2.59 -2.21 2.83
CA GLY A 68 -3.73 -1.74 3.62
C GLY A 68 -4.73 -2.85 3.91
N PRO A 69 -5.13 -3.09 5.18
CA PRO A 69 -6.27 -3.95 5.49
C PRO A 69 -7.57 -3.33 4.99
N PRO A 70 -8.63 -4.15 4.78
CA PRO A 70 -9.95 -3.61 4.51
C PRO A 70 -10.44 -2.77 5.71
N LEU A 71 -11.16 -1.68 5.43
CA LEU A 71 -11.66 -0.76 6.47
C LEU A 71 -12.63 -1.43 7.46
N THR A 72 -13.34 -2.47 7.01
CA THR A 72 -14.23 -3.31 7.83
C THR A 72 -14.15 -4.78 7.38
N GLY A 73 -14.68 -5.69 8.20
CA GLY A 73 -14.75 -7.12 7.86
C GLY A 73 -13.52 -7.93 8.28
N PRO A 74 -13.33 -9.13 7.70
CA PRO A 74 -12.18 -9.99 7.98
C PRO A 74 -10.86 -9.24 7.77
N GLU A 75 -9.84 -9.55 8.57
CA GLU A 75 -8.51 -8.93 8.50
C GLU A 75 -8.49 -7.40 8.74
N SER A 76 -9.56 -6.84 9.31
CA SER A 76 -9.66 -5.41 9.63
C SER A 76 -9.38 -5.14 11.11
N PRO A 77 -8.60 -4.10 11.46
CA PRO A 77 -8.45 -3.67 12.86
C PRO A 77 -9.77 -3.16 13.45
N THR A 78 -10.70 -2.70 12.60
CA THR A 78 -12.06 -2.31 13.02
C THR A 78 -12.83 -3.52 13.59
N LEU A 79 -12.63 -4.72 13.03
CA LEU A 79 -13.26 -5.95 13.54
C LEU A 79 -12.70 -6.33 14.91
N LEU A 80 -11.38 -6.25 15.10
CA LEU A 80 -10.74 -6.51 16.39
C LEU A 80 -11.33 -5.61 17.49
N ALA A 81 -11.58 -4.35 17.18
CA ALA A 81 -12.19 -3.39 18.10
C ALA A 81 -13.69 -3.63 18.37
N GLN A 82 -14.33 -4.60 17.70
CA GLN A 82 -15.75 -4.92 17.86
C GLN A 82 -16.01 -6.22 18.65
N ILE A 83 -14.99 -7.07 18.86
CA ILE A 83 -15.15 -8.40 19.46
C ILE A 83 -15.55 -8.34 20.94
N CYS A 84 -14.73 -7.72 21.79
CA CYS A 84 -15.03 -7.53 23.20
C CYS A 84 -14.44 -6.20 23.72
N ARG A 85 -14.72 -5.84 24.98
CA ARG A 85 -14.21 -4.59 25.58
C ARG A 85 -12.69 -4.60 25.68
N GLU A 86 -12.10 -5.68 26.18
CA GLU A 86 -10.64 -5.79 26.35
C GLU A 86 -9.89 -5.70 25.02
N TRP A 87 -10.38 -6.37 23.97
CA TRP A 87 -9.80 -6.28 22.64
C TRP A 87 -9.94 -4.90 22.02
N ARG A 88 -11.07 -4.23 22.27
CA ARG A 88 -11.26 -2.84 21.86
C ARG A 88 -10.23 -1.95 22.52
N ASP A 89 -10.09 -2.02 23.83
CA ASP A 89 -9.16 -1.17 24.57
C ASP A 89 -7.72 -1.41 24.09
N LEU A 90 -7.33 -2.67 23.89
CA LEU A 90 -6.01 -3.04 23.39
C LEU A 90 -5.77 -2.59 21.94
N ALA A 91 -6.74 -2.80 21.05
CA ALA A 91 -6.63 -2.39 19.65
C ALA A 91 -6.52 -0.86 19.54
N LEU A 92 -7.31 -0.11 20.31
CA LEU A 92 -7.23 1.36 20.37
C LEU A 92 -5.91 1.86 20.96
N ALA A 93 -5.33 1.12 21.91
CA ALA A 93 -4.03 1.41 22.50
C ALA A 93 -2.84 1.00 21.61
N THR A 94 -3.09 0.38 20.44
CA THR A 94 -2.04 -0.08 19.52
C THR A 94 -2.08 0.69 18.20
N PRO A 95 -1.33 1.80 18.07
CA PRO A 95 -1.34 2.64 16.86
C PRO A 95 -0.93 1.91 15.58
N ALA A 96 -0.04 0.92 15.70
CA ALA A 96 0.47 0.14 14.56
C ALA A 96 -0.62 -0.61 13.78
N LEU A 97 -1.77 -0.91 14.40
CA LEU A 97 -2.91 -1.56 13.73
C LEU A 97 -3.63 -0.63 12.74
N TRP A 98 -3.49 0.69 12.91
CA TRP A 98 -4.26 1.70 12.18
C TRP A 98 -3.41 2.45 11.13
N ARG A 99 -2.16 2.04 10.94
CA ARG A 99 -1.16 2.81 10.18
C ARG A 99 -1.17 2.59 8.67
N ALA A 100 -1.91 1.60 8.17
CA ALA A 100 -2.07 1.36 6.74
C ALA A 100 -3.54 1.58 6.38
N ILE A 101 -3.83 2.45 5.42
CA ILE A 101 -5.19 2.84 5.02
C ILE A 101 -5.29 2.70 3.52
N ALA A 102 -6.27 1.93 3.06
CA ALA A 102 -6.61 1.80 1.64
C ALA A 102 -8.04 2.28 1.40
N LEU A 103 -8.23 3.21 0.46
CA LEU A 103 -9.53 3.63 -0.04
C LEU A 103 -9.76 2.98 -1.40
N SER A 104 -10.92 2.35 -1.57
CA SER A 104 -11.25 1.64 -2.79
C SER A 104 -12.73 1.72 -3.15
N ASP A 105 -13.04 1.43 -4.41
CA ASP A 105 -14.40 1.10 -4.81
C ASP A 105 -14.82 -0.19 -4.10
N SER A 106 -15.61 -0.03 -3.04
CA SER A 106 -16.12 -1.10 -2.21
C SER A 106 -17.63 -0.95 -2.07
N PRO A 107 -18.38 -2.00 -1.69
CA PRO A 107 -19.82 -1.88 -1.46
C PRO A 107 -20.17 -0.96 -0.28
N ILE A 108 -19.18 -0.51 0.49
CA ILE A 108 -19.36 0.41 1.61
C ILE A 108 -19.54 1.83 1.05
N PRO A 109 -20.60 2.55 1.47
CA PRO A 109 -20.80 3.94 1.08
C PRO A 109 -19.55 4.80 1.34
N PHE A 110 -19.22 5.66 0.38
CA PHE A 110 -17.98 6.43 0.43
C PHE A 110 -17.86 7.33 1.67
N GLU A 111 -18.97 7.95 2.10
CA GLU A 111 -19.05 8.72 3.36
C GLU A 111 -18.57 7.91 4.58
N HIS A 112 -18.85 6.61 4.60
CA HIS A 112 -18.45 5.73 5.68
C HIS A 112 -16.95 5.38 5.57
N GLN A 113 -16.43 5.25 4.35
CA GLN A 113 -14.99 5.07 4.13
C GLN A 113 -14.19 6.29 4.60
N VAL A 114 -14.64 7.51 4.30
CA VAL A 114 -14.00 8.75 4.79
C VAL A 114 -14.05 8.82 6.31
N HIS A 115 -15.19 8.49 6.91
CA HIS A 115 -15.32 8.45 8.36
C HIS A 115 -14.31 7.48 9.00
N LEU A 116 -14.19 6.26 8.45
CA LEU A 116 -13.25 5.26 8.94
C LEU A 116 -11.79 5.67 8.70
N CYS A 117 -11.48 6.27 7.56
CA CYS A 117 -10.16 6.84 7.27
C CYS A 117 -9.78 7.87 8.33
N ASN A 118 -10.65 8.85 8.61
CA ASN A 118 -10.44 9.85 9.65
C ASN A 118 -10.27 9.23 11.04
N LEU A 119 -10.99 8.15 11.33
CA LEU A 119 -10.85 7.40 12.56
C LEU A 119 -9.50 6.70 12.67
N TRP A 120 -9.04 6.06 11.59
CA TRP A 120 -7.77 5.35 11.54
C TRP A 120 -6.58 6.31 11.60
N LEU A 121 -6.64 7.43 10.88
CA LEU A 121 -5.63 8.51 10.97
C LEU A 121 -5.45 9.03 12.40
N ARG A 122 -6.54 9.20 13.16
CA ARG A 122 -6.44 9.61 14.57
C ARG A 122 -5.84 8.52 15.47
N ARG A 123 -6.11 7.25 15.17
CA ARG A 123 -5.65 6.11 15.98
C ARG A 123 -4.22 5.69 15.68
N SER A 124 -3.70 5.97 14.48
CA SER A 124 -2.33 5.70 14.09
C SER A 124 -1.32 6.62 14.79
N GLN A 125 -1.78 7.75 15.36
CA GLN A 125 -0.97 8.70 16.12
C GLN A 125 0.28 9.13 15.32
N CYS A 126 1.47 8.90 15.87
CA CYS A 126 2.75 9.25 15.24
C CYS A 126 3.37 8.11 14.42
N SER A 127 2.63 7.03 14.15
CA SER A 127 3.13 5.87 13.41
C SER A 127 3.38 6.23 11.94
N PRO A 128 4.42 5.65 11.29
CA PRO A 128 4.60 5.76 9.85
C PRO A 128 3.36 5.26 9.09
N LEU A 129 2.83 6.08 8.17
CA LEU A 129 1.58 5.86 7.46
C LEU A 129 1.83 5.30 6.06
N SER A 130 1.10 4.24 5.72
CA SER A 130 0.93 3.76 4.35
C SER A 130 -0.46 4.15 3.86
N LEU A 131 -0.52 4.98 2.83
CA LEU A 131 -1.75 5.48 2.23
C LEU A 131 -1.87 4.94 0.82
N ASP A 132 -2.88 4.12 0.59
CA ASP A 132 -3.30 3.69 -0.73
C ASP A 132 -4.62 4.37 -1.10
N LEU A 133 -4.52 5.39 -1.95
CA LEU A 133 -5.63 6.23 -2.34
C LEU A 133 -5.94 6.10 -3.84
N TYR A 134 -5.34 5.12 -4.52
CA TYR A 134 -5.50 4.95 -5.97
C TYR A 134 -6.96 4.70 -6.38
N GLY A 135 -7.69 3.93 -5.58
CA GLY A 135 -9.08 3.55 -5.87
C GLY A 135 -10.13 4.62 -5.57
N TYR A 136 -9.74 5.88 -5.30
CA TYR A 136 -10.69 6.95 -5.02
C TYR A 136 -10.92 7.87 -6.22
N HIS A 137 -12.15 7.90 -6.74
CA HIS A 137 -12.48 8.59 -7.99
C HIS A 137 -13.39 9.82 -7.82
N ALA A 138 -13.44 10.67 -8.86
CA ALA A 138 -14.16 11.95 -8.89
C ALA A 138 -15.68 11.86 -8.76
N SER A 139 -16.27 10.67 -8.82
CA SER A 139 -17.70 10.42 -8.58
C SER A 139 -18.16 10.73 -7.15
N HIS A 140 -17.23 11.03 -6.24
CA HIS A 140 -17.50 11.24 -4.82
C HIS A 140 -16.99 12.60 -4.30
N PRO A 141 -17.51 13.74 -4.82
CA PRO A 141 -17.01 15.07 -4.43
C PRO A 141 -17.37 15.45 -2.98
N LEU A 142 -18.42 14.84 -2.43
CA LEU A 142 -18.83 15.05 -1.05
C LEU A 142 -17.76 14.50 -0.11
N HIS A 143 -17.34 15.28 0.88
CA HIS A 143 -16.26 15.00 1.85
C HIS A 143 -14.83 15.07 1.33
N MET A 144 -14.59 15.46 0.07
CA MET A 144 -13.23 15.62 -0.46
C MET A 144 -12.37 16.55 0.40
N THR A 145 -12.86 17.75 0.68
CA THR A 145 -12.12 18.75 1.47
C THR A 145 -11.82 18.24 2.87
N GLU A 146 -12.76 17.52 3.49
CA GLU A 146 -12.58 16.92 4.81
C GLU A 146 -11.48 15.85 4.77
N LEU A 147 -11.56 14.92 3.83
CA LEU A 147 -10.57 13.86 3.63
C LEU A 147 -9.17 14.43 3.37
N VAL A 148 -9.04 15.34 2.41
CA VAL A 148 -7.77 15.99 2.07
C VAL A 148 -7.19 16.71 3.29
N SER A 149 -8.01 17.48 4.02
CA SER A 149 -7.55 18.17 5.22
C SER A 149 -7.03 17.22 6.29
N ALA A 150 -7.69 16.07 6.48
CA ALA A 150 -7.27 15.07 7.44
C ALA A 150 -5.99 14.36 7.03
N LEU A 151 -5.85 13.99 5.75
CA LEU A 151 -4.64 13.38 5.20
C LEU A 151 -3.44 14.32 5.35
N VAL A 152 -3.58 15.58 4.92
CA VAL A 152 -2.52 16.60 4.98
C VAL A 152 -2.10 16.90 6.41
N SER A 153 -3.04 16.90 7.36
CA SER A 153 -2.74 17.10 8.79
C SER A 153 -1.79 16.03 9.36
N HIS A 154 -1.70 14.86 8.73
CA HIS A 154 -0.82 13.76 9.15
C HIS A 154 0.40 13.58 8.23
N ARG A 155 0.70 14.53 7.33
CA ARG A 155 1.77 14.40 6.33
C ARG A 155 3.17 14.15 6.88
N GLN A 156 3.44 14.60 8.12
CA GLN A 156 4.73 14.36 8.79
C GLN A 156 5.00 12.86 9.01
N HIS A 157 3.94 12.05 8.96
CA HIS A 157 3.99 10.62 9.20
C HIS A 157 3.90 9.78 7.94
N TRP A 158 3.67 10.37 6.75
CA TRP A 158 3.58 9.61 5.50
C TRP A 158 4.89 8.87 5.22
N GLU A 159 4.81 7.55 5.05
CA GLU A 159 5.93 6.68 4.67
C GLU A 159 5.75 6.12 3.25
N ARG A 160 4.52 5.71 2.92
CA ARG A 160 4.11 5.29 1.57
C ARG A 160 2.87 6.05 1.14
N LEU A 161 2.89 6.57 -0.08
CA LEU A 161 1.75 7.23 -0.70
C LEU A 161 1.53 6.66 -2.10
N ILE A 162 0.34 6.14 -2.34
CA ILE A 162 -0.17 5.72 -3.66
C ILE A 162 -1.36 6.60 -3.97
N VAL A 163 -1.33 7.30 -5.10
CA VAL A 163 -2.32 8.33 -5.41
C VAL A 163 -2.57 8.42 -6.92
N ASN A 164 -3.81 8.71 -7.29
CA ASN A 164 -4.19 9.01 -8.68
C ASN A 164 -4.17 10.52 -8.96
N ASP A 165 -4.23 10.89 -10.23
CA ASP A 165 -4.31 12.27 -10.73
C ASP A 165 -5.35 13.13 -10.02
N PHE A 166 -6.55 12.58 -9.80
CA PHE A 166 -7.64 13.31 -9.17
C PHE A 166 -7.29 13.76 -7.75
N LEU A 167 -6.85 12.85 -6.89
CA LEU A 167 -6.43 13.22 -5.53
C LEU A 167 -5.15 14.04 -5.52
N LEU A 168 -4.21 13.71 -6.41
CA LEU A 168 -2.98 14.43 -6.54
C LEU A 168 -3.27 15.92 -6.78
N SER A 169 -4.23 16.23 -7.66
CA SER A 169 -4.68 17.60 -7.95
C SER A 169 -5.23 18.35 -6.72
N HIS A 170 -5.78 17.63 -5.74
CA HIS A 170 -6.28 18.21 -4.50
C HIS A 170 -5.22 18.29 -3.41
N LEU A 171 -4.23 17.39 -3.41
CA LEU A 171 -3.05 17.46 -2.55
C LEU A 171 -2.09 18.58 -2.99
N LEU A 172 -2.14 19.01 -4.25
CA LEU A 172 -1.33 20.10 -4.85
C LEU A 172 -1.33 21.42 -4.08
N VAL A 173 -2.39 21.70 -3.32
CA VAL A 173 -2.57 23.00 -2.66
C VAL A 173 -1.59 23.19 -1.50
N MET A 174 -0.82 22.16 -1.12
CA MET A 174 -0.24 22.10 0.22
C MET A 174 1.28 21.84 0.23
N ASP A 175 2.06 22.92 0.15
CA ASP A 175 3.52 22.94 0.35
C ASP A 175 3.96 22.43 1.73
N GLY A 176 5.06 21.66 1.75
CA GLY A 176 5.97 21.51 2.88
C GLY A 176 6.36 20.07 3.24
N PRO A 177 6.99 19.84 4.40
CA PRO A 177 7.87 18.68 4.54
C PRO A 177 7.14 17.36 4.72
N MET A 178 7.68 16.33 4.06
CA MET A 178 7.29 14.92 4.16
C MET A 178 8.51 14.10 4.63
N PRO A 179 8.93 14.27 5.89
CA PRO A 179 10.23 13.80 6.38
C PRO A 179 10.38 12.27 6.39
N LEU A 180 9.27 11.52 6.44
CA LEU A 180 9.27 10.05 6.49
C LEU A 180 8.95 9.38 5.15
N LEU A 181 8.62 10.14 4.10
CA LEU A 181 8.15 9.55 2.84
C LEU A 181 9.28 8.78 2.16
N ARG A 182 9.08 7.48 1.96
CA ARG A 182 10.06 6.55 1.37
C ARG A 182 9.62 6.03 0.01
N THR A 183 8.32 5.81 -0.15
CA THR A 183 7.73 5.26 -1.37
C THR A 183 6.61 6.15 -1.86
N LEU A 184 6.69 6.54 -3.14
CA LEU A 184 5.68 7.34 -3.82
C LEU A 184 5.25 6.62 -5.10
N GLU A 185 3.95 6.44 -5.28
CA GLU A 185 3.36 5.84 -6.47
C GLU A 185 2.30 6.79 -7.01
N VAL A 186 2.52 7.31 -8.21
CA VAL A 186 1.65 8.29 -8.85
C VAL A 186 1.11 7.71 -10.15
N TYR A 187 -0.21 7.71 -10.26
CA TYR A 187 -0.93 7.25 -11.44
C TYR A 187 -1.65 8.42 -12.08
N THR A 188 -1.18 8.91 -13.23
CA THR A 188 -1.81 10.04 -13.92
C THR A 188 -1.98 9.76 -15.40
N ASP A 189 -3.17 10.04 -15.91
CA ASP A 189 -3.44 10.13 -17.35
C ASP A 189 -3.35 11.58 -17.86
N ASP A 190 -3.26 12.56 -16.94
CA ASP A 190 -3.27 14.00 -17.23
C ASP A 190 -1.87 14.63 -17.10
N LEU A 191 -1.52 15.48 -18.06
CA LEU A 191 -0.19 16.06 -18.29
C LEU A 191 -0.04 17.47 -17.72
N ASP A 192 -1.10 18.07 -17.19
CA ASP A 192 -1.10 19.51 -16.83
C ASP A 192 -0.86 19.78 -15.33
N ILE A 193 -0.65 18.75 -14.52
CA ILE A 193 -0.49 18.89 -13.06
C ILE A 193 0.99 18.94 -12.68
N GLN A 194 1.44 20.03 -12.02
CA GLN A 194 2.78 20.14 -11.44
C GLN A 194 2.77 19.92 -9.92
N VAL A 195 3.40 18.85 -9.44
CA VAL A 195 3.50 18.49 -8.02
C VAL A 195 4.96 18.51 -7.57
N SER A 196 5.23 18.94 -6.35
CA SER A 196 6.56 18.88 -5.74
C SER A 196 6.61 17.93 -4.56
N PHE A 197 7.56 17.01 -4.58
CA PHE A 197 7.95 16.17 -3.44
C PHE A 197 9.44 16.39 -3.08
N LEU A 198 9.97 17.57 -3.36
CA LEU A 198 11.38 17.92 -3.08
C LEU A 198 11.70 17.88 -1.57
N GLU A 199 10.71 18.17 -0.71
CA GLU A 199 10.85 18.12 0.75
C GLU A 199 10.62 16.70 1.34
N ALA A 200 11.01 15.66 0.59
CA ALA A 200 10.99 14.26 1.02
C ALA A 200 12.42 13.67 1.04
N PRO A 201 13.23 13.94 2.07
CA PRO A 201 14.65 13.55 2.11
C PRO A 201 14.89 12.04 2.23
N LEU A 202 13.88 11.27 2.62
CA LEU A 202 13.95 9.81 2.73
C LEU A 202 13.36 9.07 1.53
N LEU A 203 12.94 9.79 0.48
CA LEU A 203 12.35 9.18 -0.71
C LEU A 203 13.38 8.31 -1.43
N ARG A 204 13.03 7.05 -1.69
CA ARG A 204 13.93 6.04 -2.28
C ARG A 204 13.29 5.24 -3.39
N THR A 205 11.97 5.04 -3.34
CA THR A 205 11.20 4.25 -4.30
C THR A 205 10.15 5.13 -4.94
N VAL A 206 10.13 5.19 -6.27
CA VAL A 206 9.15 5.96 -7.03
C VAL A 206 8.57 5.09 -8.14
N VAL A 207 7.25 5.13 -8.30
CA VAL A 207 6.53 4.54 -9.43
C VAL A 207 5.72 5.65 -10.09
N LEU A 208 5.95 5.89 -11.39
CA LEU A 208 5.23 6.89 -12.16
C LEU A 208 4.54 6.22 -13.34
N TRP A 209 3.24 6.41 -13.46
CA TRP A 209 2.44 6.02 -14.61
C TRP A 209 1.96 7.29 -15.31
N GLY A 210 2.39 7.51 -16.55
CA GLY A 210 2.05 8.69 -17.37
C GLY A 210 2.69 10.02 -16.92
N ALA A 211 3.31 10.08 -15.73
CA ALA A 211 3.95 11.29 -15.21
C ALA A 211 5.38 11.49 -15.75
N ALA A 212 5.73 12.75 -16.06
CA ALA A 212 7.04 13.18 -16.53
C ALA A 212 7.70 14.18 -15.55
N THR A 213 8.94 14.60 -15.84
CA THR A 213 9.63 15.64 -15.03
C THR A 213 8.92 16.99 -15.01
N GLU A 214 8.12 17.26 -16.05
CA GLU A 214 7.34 18.50 -16.15
C GLU A 214 6.16 18.49 -15.18
N THR A 215 5.68 17.31 -14.78
CA THR A 215 4.52 17.15 -13.89
C THR A 215 4.90 16.82 -12.45
N VAL A 216 6.05 16.19 -12.20
CA VAL A 216 6.46 15.83 -10.83
C VAL A 216 7.92 16.20 -10.55
N ALA A 217 8.11 17.16 -9.64
CA ALA A 217 9.41 17.55 -9.13
C ALA A 217 9.82 16.63 -7.96
N LEU A 218 10.81 15.77 -8.21
CA LEU A 218 11.31 14.79 -7.25
C LEU A 218 12.81 14.99 -6.97
N PRO A 219 13.30 14.58 -5.79
CA PRO A 219 14.73 14.51 -5.52
C PRO A 219 15.34 13.28 -6.24
N TRP A 220 15.45 13.34 -7.57
CA TRP A 220 15.83 12.22 -8.44
C TRP A 220 17.15 11.54 -8.03
N ALA A 221 18.15 12.33 -7.65
CA ALA A 221 19.50 11.84 -7.37
C ALA A 221 19.56 10.84 -6.19
N GLN A 222 18.63 10.89 -5.24
CA GLN A 222 18.63 9.98 -4.08
C GLN A 222 17.79 8.70 -4.29
N LEU A 223 17.11 8.57 -5.43
CA LEU A 223 16.27 7.41 -5.71
C LEU A 223 17.13 6.17 -5.95
N THR A 224 16.64 5.05 -5.43
CA THR A 224 17.30 3.73 -5.55
C THR A 224 16.45 2.72 -6.31
N SER A 225 15.13 2.96 -6.39
CA SER A 225 14.19 2.16 -7.14
C SER A 225 13.25 3.08 -7.91
N LEU A 226 13.15 2.87 -9.22
CA LEU A 226 12.31 3.66 -10.10
C LEU A 226 11.55 2.76 -11.06
N THR A 227 10.25 2.99 -11.19
CA THR A 227 9.41 2.41 -12.24
C THR A 227 8.81 3.54 -13.04
N LEU A 228 8.99 3.50 -14.37
CA LEU A 228 8.40 4.45 -15.31
C LEU A 228 7.52 3.67 -16.28
N SER A 229 6.21 3.94 -16.26
CA SER A 229 5.23 3.32 -17.15
C SER A 229 4.50 4.38 -17.95
N HIS A 230 4.30 4.12 -19.25
CA HIS A 230 3.59 5.03 -20.16
C HIS A 230 4.24 6.43 -20.26
N VAL A 231 5.57 6.50 -20.07
CA VAL A 231 6.36 7.73 -20.20
C VAL A 231 7.03 7.76 -21.57
N SER A 232 7.10 8.94 -22.22
CA SER A 232 7.81 9.09 -23.49
C SER A 232 9.30 8.74 -23.37
N SER A 233 9.95 8.30 -24.45
CA SER A 233 11.39 8.01 -24.46
C SER A 233 12.25 9.22 -24.07
N GLN A 234 11.83 10.42 -24.47
CA GLN A 234 12.50 11.68 -24.13
C GLN A 234 12.43 11.98 -22.63
N SER A 235 11.22 11.94 -22.06
CA SER A 235 11.01 12.18 -20.63
C SER A 235 11.72 11.12 -19.80
N CYS A 236 11.67 9.85 -20.21
CA CYS A 236 12.40 8.76 -19.58
C CYS A 236 13.91 9.03 -19.54
N ALA A 237 14.52 9.39 -20.68
CA ALA A 237 15.95 9.70 -20.73
C ALA A 237 16.34 10.86 -19.80
N LEU A 238 15.52 11.92 -19.74
CA LEU A 238 15.75 13.06 -18.85
C LEU A 238 15.69 12.67 -17.38
N ILE A 239 14.77 11.79 -17.00
CA ILE A 239 14.67 11.26 -15.63
C ILE A 239 15.90 10.41 -15.30
N LEU A 240 16.24 9.46 -16.18
CA LEU A 240 17.34 8.52 -15.93
C LEU A 240 18.70 9.21 -15.81
N ARG A 241 18.92 10.31 -16.54
CA ARG A 241 20.15 11.13 -16.40
C ARG A 241 20.26 11.83 -15.05
N GLN A 242 19.17 11.97 -14.29
CA GLN A 242 19.14 12.59 -12.97
C GLN A 242 19.21 11.57 -11.82
N THR A 243 19.06 10.26 -12.09
CA THR A 243 18.98 9.19 -11.08
C THR A 243 20.31 8.44 -10.92
N SER A 244 21.32 9.13 -10.39
CA SER A 244 22.69 8.60 -10.29
C SER A 244 22.88 7.44 -9.29
N ASN A 245 21.97 7.23 -8.35
CA ASN A 245 22.06 6.21 -7.30
C ASN A 245 21.09 5.03 -7.51
N LEU A 246 20.58 4.87 -8.73
CA LEU A 246 19.57 3.85 -9.02
C LEU A 246 20.15 2.43 -8.92
N VAL A 247 19.46 1.57 -8.18
CA VAL A 247 19.82 0.15 -7.97
C VAL A 247 18.85 -0.77 -8.69
N ARG A 248 17.56 -0.39 -8.77
CA ARG A 248 16.51 -1.11 -9.47
C ARG A 248 15.74 -0.16 -10.40
N CYS A 249 15.55 -0.57 -11.64
CA CYS A 249 14.81 0.20 -12.63
C CYS A 249 13.84 -0.72 -13.37
N MET A 250 12.61 -0.26 -13.57
CA MET A 250 11.64 -0.87 -14.48
C MET A 250 11.14 0.19 -15.46
N LEU A 251 11.24 -0.11 -16.75
CA LEU A 251 10.79 0.76 -17.83
C LEU A 251 9.73 0.03 -18.63
N GLU A 252 8.55 0.63 -18.75
CA GLU A 252 7.44 0.10 -19.54
C GLU A 252 7.06 1.10 -20.64
N PHE A 253 7.24 0.69 -21.89
CA PHE A 253 6.94 1.48 -23.08
C PHE A 253 5.78 0.86 -23.87
N ARG A 254 4.73 1.65 -24.15
CA ARG A 254 3.62 1.23 -25.04
C ARG A 254 4.05 1.14 -26.50
N GLU A 255 4.91 2.06 -26.91
CA GLU A 255 5.43 2.18 -28.27
C GLU A 255 6.96 2.10 -28.24
N ARG A 256 7.54 1.71 -29.37
CA ARG A 256 8.99 1.60 -29.53
C ARG A 256 9.67 2.93 -29.21
N PRO A 257 10.59 2.98 -28.22
CA PRO A 257 11.29 4.21 -27.87
C PRO A 257 12.28 4.57 -28.98
N LYS A 258 12.50 5.87 -29.19
CA LYS A 258 13.55 6.32 -30.11
C LYS A 258 14.90 6.12 -29.41
N ALA A 259 15.71 5.19 -29.90
CA ALA A 259 17.02 4.86 -29.32
C ALA A 259 17.91 6.10 -29.13
N VAL A 260 17.80 7.10 -30.01
CA VAL A 260 18.53 8.37 -29.93
C VAL A 260 18.27 9.13 -28.62
N ASP A 261 17.05 9.04 -28.07
CA ASP A 261 16.71 9.75 -26.83
C ASP A 261 17.46 9.16 -25.64
N LEU A 262 17.60 7.83 -25.62
CA LEU A 262 18.18 7.03 -24.53
C LEU A 262 19.70 6.88 -24.63
N LEU A 263 20.34 7.47 -25.65
CA LEU A 263 21.79 7.44 -25.79
C LEU A 263 22.49 8.03 -24.54
N ASP A 264 23.59 7.39 -24.16
CA ASP A 264 24.49 7.79 -23.08
C ASP A 264 23.86 7.78 -21.67
N VAL A 265 22.73 7.09 -21.49
CA VAL A 265 22.16 6.87 -20.16
C VAL A 265 23.06 5.89 -19.40
N THR A 266 23.78 6.43 -18.41
CA THR A 266 24.70 5.67 -17.56
C THR A 266 24.13 5.51 -16.16
N LEU A 267 23.90 4.28 -15.72
CA LEU A 267 23.38 3.97 -14.37
C LEU A 267 24.41 3.07 -13.65
N PRO A 268 25.40 3.67 -12.97
CA PRO A 268 26.60 2.96 -12.52
C PRO A 268 26.35 1.92 -11.43
N TYR A 269 25.30 2.11 -10.62
CA TYR A 269 24.97 1.24 -9.49
C TYR A 269 23.75 0.35 -9.76
N LEU A 270 23.26 0.28 -11.00
CA LEU A 270 22.06 -0.46 -11.33
C LEU A 270 22.33 -1.97 -11.29
N HIS A 271 21.67 -2.68 -10.38
CA HIS A 271 21.80 -4.12 -10.21
C HIS A 271 20.67 -4.89 -10.91
N SER A 272 19.48 -4.30 -11.00
CA SER A 272 18.32 -4.91 -11.65
C SER A 272 17.68 -3.96 -12.64
N LEU A 273 17.51 -4.42 -13.88
CA LEU A 273 16.80 -3.71 -14.94
C LEU A 273 15.67 -4.61 -15.45
N THR A 274 14.45 -4.07 -15.48
CA THR A 274 13.31 -4.67 -16.15
C THR A 274 12.92 -3.79 -17.33
N LEU A 275 12.84 -4.37 -18.52
CA LEU A 275 12.32 -3.72 -19.71
C LEU A 275 11.03 -4.42 -20.12
N ASP A 276 9.97 -3.64 -20.30
CA ASP A 276 8.65 -4.10 -20.71
C ASP A 276 8.20 -3.28 -21.92
N GLY A 277 7.91 -3.93 -23.03
CA GLY A 277 7.46 -3.27 -24.25
C GLY A 277 8.07 -3.86 -25.53
N PRO A 278 7.72 -3.29 -26.69
CA PRO A 278 8.17 -3.79 -27.98
C PRO A 278 9.67 -3.50 -28.21
N ASP A 279 10.31 -4.38 -28.97
CA ASP A 279 11.67 -4.23 -29.51
C ASP A 279 12.75 -3.85 -28.45
N THR A 280 12.66 -4.45 -27.25
CA THR A 280 13.55 -4.17 -26.10
C THR A 280 15.04 -4.19 -26.42
N GLU A 281 15.42 -5.07 -27.34
CA GLU A 281 16.78 -5.33 -27.81
C GLU A 281 17.42 -4.12 -28.49
N GLU A 282 16.65 -3.27 -29.16
CA GLU A 282 17.21 -2.19 -29.95
C GLU A 282 17.66 -1.00 -29.10
N TYR A 283 16.99 -0.77 -27.99
CA TYR A 283 17.36 0.29 -27.07
C TYR A 283 18.13 -0.24 -25.86
N LEU A 284 18.25 -1.57 -25.70
CA LEU A 284 19.10 -2.16 -24.66
C LEU A 284 20.56 -1.69 -24.77
N GLU A 285 21.09 -1.62 -25.99
CA GLU A 285 22.46 -1.16 -26.23
C GLU A 285 22.69 0.33 -25.91
N THR A 286 21.64 1.12 -25.74
CA THR A 286 21.76 2.56 -25.42
C THR A 286 22.25 2.80 -23.99
N PHE A 287 22.00 1.84 -23.09
CA PHE A 287 22.35 1.95 -21.67
C PHE A 287 23.80 1.53 -21.39
N ILE A 288 24.40 2.19 -20.39
CA ILE A 288 25.69 1.81 -19.79
C ILE A 288 25.45 1.47 -18.32
N VAL A 289 25.44 0.18 -17.98
CA VAL A 289 25.01 -0.33 -16.66
C VAL A 289 26.01 -1.33 -16.07
N PRO A 290 27.19 -0.85 -15.63
CA PRO A 290 28.31 -1.73 -15.26
C PRO A 290 28.06 -2.65 -14.06
N ALA A 291 27.16 -2.28 -13.16
CA ALA A 291 26.81 -3.10 -11.99
C ALA A 291 25.68 -4.12 -12.25
N LEU A 292 25.15 -4.20 -13.49
CA LEU A 292 23.96 -5.00 -13.77
C LEU A 292 24.22 -6.50 -13.57
N CYS A 293 23.39 -7.13 -12.75
CA CYS A 293 23.42 -8.58 -12.51
C CYS A 293 22.08 -9.27 -12.82
N ASN A 294 20.97 -8.53 -12.83
CA ASN A 294 19.64 -9.06 -13.15
C ASN A 294 19.03 -8.27 -14.31
N LEU A 295 18.71 -8.95 -15.40
CA LEU A 295 17.95 -8.39 -16.52
C LEU A 295 16.64 -9.17 -16.66
N ARG A 296 15.52 -8.45 -16.77
CA ARG A 296 14.21 -9.01 -17.07
C ARG A 296 13.66 -8.33 -18.32
N ILE A 297 13.23 -9.13 -19.28
CA ILE A 297 12.62 -8.66 -20.53
C ILE A 297 11.21 -9.25 -20.59
N LEU A 298 10.22 -8.36 -20.56
CA LEU A 298 8.81 -8.67 -20.57
C LEU A 298 8.21 -8.23 -21.90
N ASN A 299 7.19 -8.95 -22.37
CA ASN A 299 6.41 -8.62 -23.57
C ASN A 299 7.24 -8.37 -24.86
N SER A 300 8.44 -8.94 -24.95
CA SER A 300 9.23 -9.04 -26.18
C SER A 300 9.56 -10.50 -26.50
N TYR A 301 9.58 -10.83 -27.79
CA TYR A 301 9.98 -12.13 -28.30
C TYR A 301 11.48 -12.12 -28.59
N LEU A 302 12.26 -12.83 -27.76
CA LEU A 302 13.69 -12.96 -27.99
C LEU A 302 13.98 -14.15 -28.91
N GLU A 303 14.23 -13.85 -30.17
CA GLU A 303 14.81 -14.77 -31.16
C GLU A 303 16.32 -14.99 -30.96
N LEU A 304 16.84 -16.03 -31.59
CA LEU A 304 18.26 -16.39 -31.56
C LEU A 304 19.18 -15.28 -32.09
N GLU A 305 18.68 -14.46 -33.01
CA GLU A 305 19.42 -13.37 -33.65
C GLU A 305 19.80 -12.25 -32.67
N TYR A 306 19.20 -12.21 -31.48
CA TYR A 306 19.45 -11.17 -30.47
C TYR A 306 20.52 -11.54 -29.44
N ILE A 307 20.99 -12.79 -29.43
CA ILE A 307 22.12 -13.21 -28.56
C ILE A 307 23.37 -12.34 -28.81
N PRO A 308 23.76 -12.00 -30.06
CA PRO A 308 24.83 -11.05 -30.34
C PRO A 308 24.58 -9.65 -29.78
N THR A 309 23.38 -9.11 -29.90
CA THR A 309 22.98 -7.78 -29.35
C THR A 309 23.13 -7.77 -27.83
N LEU A 310 22.69 -8.83 -27.15
CA LEU A 310 22.88 -8.96 -25.72
C LEU A 310 24.37 -9.07 -25.34
N ALA A 311 25.15 -9.80 -26.12
CA ALA A 311 26.60 -9.92 -25.89
C ALA A 311 27.30 -8.57 -26.10
N ALA A 312 26.91 -7.80 -27.12
CA ALA A 312 27.40 -6.46 -27.36
C ALA A 312 27.04 -5.51 -26.21
N PHE A 313 25.81 -5.57 -25.71
CA PHE A 313 25.37 -4.82 -24.53
C PHE A 313 26.17 -5.17 -23.28
N VAL A 314 26.35 -6.45 -22.96
CA VAL A 314 27.13 -6.90 -21.79
C VAL A 314 28.59 -6.47 -21.90
N ALA A 315 29.18 -6.61 -23.10
CA ALA A 315 30.54 -6.17 -23.36
C ALA A 315 30.70 -4.65 -23.24
N LYS A 316 29.76 -3.87 -23.80
CA LYS A 316 29.74 -2.40 -23.75
C LYS A 316 29.58 -1.89 -22.31
N SER A 317 28.67 -2.48 -21.55
CA SER A 317 28.44 -2.10 -20.15
C SER A 317 29.52 -2.62 -19.21
N GLY A 318 30.26 -3.68 -19.58
CA GLY A 318 31.22 -4.35 -18.71
C GLY A 318 30.57 -5.06 -17.53
N CYS A 319 29.28 -5.36 -17.63
CA CYS A 319 28.50 -5.93 -16.54
C CYS A 319 28.67 -7.46 -16.44
N LYS A 320 28.30 -8.03 -15.29
CA LYS A 320 28.34 -9.48 -15.04
C LYS A 320 26.93 -9.99 -14.82
N LEU A 321 26.24 -10.27 -15.93
CA LEU A 321 24.87 -10.74 -15.89
C LEU A 321 24.78 -12.13 -15.22
N GLN A 322 24.06 -12.22 -14.11
CA GLN A 322 23.89 -13.45 -13.33
C GLN A 322 22.54 -14.11 -13.62
N ASN A 323 21.50 -13.30 -13.79
CA ASN A 323 20.14 -13.78 -14.01
C ASN A 323 19.51 -13.04 -15.18
N LEU A 324 18.97 -13.79 -16.14
CA LEU A 324 18.14 -13.31 -17.23
C LEU A 324 16.76 -13.95 -17.13
N ARG A 325 15.70 -13.12 -17.07
CA ARG A 325 14.32 -13.61 -17.16
C ARG A 325 13.66 -13.10 -18.42
N ILE A 326 12.96 -13.99 -19.12
CA ILE A 326 12.31 -13.69 -20.39
C ILE A 326 10.92 -14.31 -20.38
N THR A 327 9.90 -13.56 -20.80
CA THR A 327 8.53 -14.09 -20.91
C THR A 327 8.36 -14.98 -22.14
N TYR A 328 8.89 -14.57 -23.30
CA TYR A 328 8.75 -15.30 -24.56
C TYR A 328 10.11 -15.55 -25.21
N ALA A 329 10.45 -16.82 -25.38
CA ALA A 329 11.66 -17.24 -26.09
C ALA A 329 11.40 -18.54 -26.87
N ASP A 330 12.12 -18.72 -27.98
CA ASP A 330 12.15 -20.00 -28.67
C ASP A 330 12.81 -21.08 -27.79
N SER A 331 12.30 -22.31 -27.86
CA SER A 331 12.93 -23.52 -27.33
C SER A 331 14.42 -23.66 -27.66
N ALA A 332 14.86 -23.19 -28.83
CA ALA A 332 16.26 -23.19 -29.22
C ALA A 332 17.09 -22.12 -28.48
N PHE A 333 16.47 -21.02 -28.06
CA PHE A 333 17.14 -19.86 -27.45
C PHE A 333 17.97 -20.26 -26.24
N GLU A 334 17.40 -21.05 -25.32
CA GLU A 334 18.08 -21.43 -24.09
C GLU A 334 19.42 -22.15 -24.36
N HIS A 335 19.43 -23.06 -25.34
CA HIS A 335 20.62 -23.84 -25.68
C HIS A 335 21.76 -22.93 -26.17
N TYR A 336 21.46 -22.06 -27.13
CA TYR A 336 22.45 -21.13 -27.68
C TYR A 336 22.85 -20.05 -26.68
N PHE A 337 21.91 -19.59 -25.86
CA PHE A 337 22.18 -18.64 -24.79
C PHE A 337 23.18 -19.19 -23.79
N ARG A 338 22.95 -20.40 -23.24
CA ARG A 338 23.86 -21.02 -22.27
C ARG A 338 25.27 -21.22 -22.84
N LYS A 339 25.40 -21.39 -24.15
CA LYS A 339 26.70 -21.45 -24.83
C LYS A 339 27.40 -20.10 -24.87
N ALA A 340 26.66 -19.01 -25.11
CA ALA A 340 27.19 -17.65 -25.13
C ALA A 340 27.46 -17.09 -23.70
N PHE A 341 26.63 -17.46 -22.73
CA PHE A 341 26.65 -16.97 -21.35
C PHE A 341 26.63 -18.13 -20.35
N PRO A 342 27.72 -18.89 -20.22
CA PRO A 342 27.75 -20.10 -19.40
C PRO A 342 27.61 -19.84 -17.88
N SER A 343 27.85 -18.61 -17.43
CA SER A 343 27.76 -18.21 -16.02
C SER A 343 26.45 -17.50 -15.67
N THR A 344 25.53 -17.36 -16.63
CA THR A 344 24.26 -16.65 -16.46
C THR A 344 23.13 -17.67 -16.39
N THR A 345 22.29 -17.57 -15.36
CA THR A 345 21.07 -18.36 -15.27
C THR A 345 19.98 -17.74 -16.14
N VAL A 346 19.25 -18.57 -16.88
CA VAL A 346 18.07 -18.15 -17.66
C VAL A 346 16.85 -18.84 -17.09
N SER A 347 15.77 -18.08 -16.90
CA SER A 347 14.46 -18.62 -16.53
C SER A 347 13.38 -18.01 -17.44
N PHE A 348 12.39 -18.83 -17.78
CA PHE A 348 11.21 -18.43 -18.54
C PHE A 348 10.01 -18.28 -17.59
N GLU A 349 9.18 -17.26 -17.79
CA GLU A 349 7.96 -17.00 -17.01
C GLU A 349 6.71 -17.66 -17.57
#